data_AF-A0A818HR42-F1
#
_entry.id   AF-A0A818HR42-F1
#
_cell.length_a   1.000
_cell.length_b   1.000
_cell.length_c   1.000
_cell.angle_alpha   90.00
_cell.angle_beta   90.00
_cell.angle_gamma   90.00
#
_symmetry.space_group_name_H-M   'P 1'
#
loop_
_entity.id
_entity.type
_entity.pdbx_description
1 polymer ?
#
loop_
_entity_poly.entity_id
_entity_poly.type
_entity_poly.pdbx_seq_one_letter_code
_entity_poly.pdbx_strand_id
1 'polypeptide(L)'
;MVRKWQFLESKNQVCCNGRCVTGHNIGIFVFALFLIIVISGLFFGFDCPYLTKRLSPAIPIFAAILFLMVICCIVRTAFTDPGILPRATADEILHLEKSDNAQNVTLSGRIMEIQMHTGQKIQLKYCQTCKIFRPPRVSHCSLCDACIANFDHHCPWVGNCVGLRNYRYFYLFLFSLSILCVYIFVFNIINIVLRTQDKTTVADAIRDTPATIVESLETIRYHPDENGIYNNRVWDSSTENPPYSFQQKQQQRPHVLRNYV
;
A
#
# COMPACT_ATOMS: atom_id res chain seq x y z
N MET A 1 -34.49 9.01 5.38
CA MET A 1 -33.05 9.20 5.71
C MET A 1 -32.24 8.69 4.53
N VAL A 2 -31.72 9.58 3.69
CA VAL A 2 -31.01 9.17 2.46
C VAL A 2 -29.58 8.75 2.82
N ARG A 3 -29.10 7.63 2.28
CA ARG A 3 -27.81 7.05 2.70
C ARG A 3 -26.69 7.72 1.89
N LYS A 4 -25.70 8.31 2.56
CA LYS A 4 -24.64 9.15 1.94
C LYS A 4 -23.88 8.47 0.78
N TRP A 5 -23.75 7.14 0.79
CA TRP A 5 -23.08 6.41 -0.28
C TRP A 5 -23.88 6.28 -1.58
N GLN A 6 -25.20 6.54 -1.56
CA GLN A 6 -26.04 6.51 -2.76
C GLN A 6 -25.75 7.66 -3.72
N PHE A 7 -25.11 8.72 -3.23
CA PHE A 7 -24.69 9.90 -4.00
C PHE A 7 -23.19 9.90 -4.32
N LEU A 8 -22.49 8.78 -4.03
CA LEU A 8 -21.07 8.66 -4.33
C LEU A 8 -20.90 8.35 -5.81
N GLU A 9 -20.84 9.39 -6.64
CA GLU A 9 -20.47 9.26 -8.05
C GLU A 9 -18.97 8.93 -8.14
N SER A 10 -18.64 7.64 -8.06
CA SER A 10 -17.29 7.12 -8.21
C SER A 10 -17.35 5.75 -8.88
N LYS A 11 -16.24 5.27 -9.43
CA LYS A 11 -16.11 3.90 -9.96
C LYS A 11 -15.89 2.86 -8.86
N ASN A 12 -15.82 3.29 -7.60
CA ASN A 12 -15.69 2.40 -6.46
C ASN A 12 -16.95 1.55 -6.28
N GLN A 13 -16.75 0.28 -5.95
CA GLN A 13 -17.83 -0.62 -5.59
C GLN A 13 -18.09 -0.50 -4.09
N VAL A 14 -19.35 -0.28 -3.73
CA VAL A 14 -19.79 -0.19 -2.33
C VAL A 14 -20.60 -1.42 -1.99
N CYS A 15 -20.19 -2.18 -0.97
CA CYS A 15 -20.92 -3.36 -0.50
C CYS A 15 -21.22 -3.28 1.01
N CYS A 16 -21.90 -4.30 1.54
CA CYS A 16 -22.24 -4.42 2.96
C CYS A 16 -23.03 -3.21 3.53
N ASN A 17 -24.05 -2.71 2.81
CA ASN A 17 -24.80 -1.51 3.20
C ASN A 17 -23.90 -0.29 3.45
N GLY A 18 -22.93 -0.02 2.56
CA GLY A 18 -22.08 1.17 2.69
C GLY A 18 -20.85 1.01 3.57
N ARG A 19 -20.64 -0.17 4.19
CA ARG A 19 -19.54 -0.41 5.13
C ARG A 19 -18.23 -0.77 4.45
N CYS A 20 -18.30 -1.26 3.22
CA CYS A 20 -17.13 -1.69 2.46
C CYS A 20 -17.08 -0.91 1.16
N VAL A 21 -15.93 -0.31 0.88
CA VAL A 21 -15.67 0.44 -0.35
C VAL A 21 -14.39 -0.14 -0.95
N THR A 22 -14.47 -0.62 -2.18
CA THR A 22 -13.34 -1.19 -2.92
C THR A 22 -13.25 -0.56 -4.31
N GLY A 23 -12.11 -0.72 -4.98
CA GLY A 23 -11.92 -0.24 -6.34
C GLY A 23 -12.66 -1.10 -7.38
N HIS A 24 -12.56 -0.70 -8.64
CA HIS A 24 -13.26 -1.38 -9.73
C HIS A 24 -12.69 -2.76 -10.06
N ASN A 25 -11.35 -2.90 -10.02
CA ASN A 25 -10.65 -4.11 -10.44
C ASN A 25 -10.18 -4.95 -9.25
N ILE A 26 -11.02 -5.90 -8.82
CA ILE A 26 -10.72 -6.77 -7.67
C ILE A 26 -9.80 -7.96 -8.01
N GLY A 27 -9.59 -8.26 -9.30
CA GLY A 27 -8.86 -9.46 -9.74
C GLY A 27 -7.42 -9.54 -9.21
N ILE A 28 -6.66 -8.44 -9.25
CA ILE A 28 -5.27 -8.40 -8.76
C ILE A 28 -5.22 -8.56 -7.24
N PHE A 29 -6.21 -8.03 -6.51
CA PHE A 29 -6.35 -8.23 -5.08
C PHE A 29 -6.63 -9.69 -4.72
N VAL A 30 -7.53 -10.36 -5.46
CA VAL A 30 -7.79 -11.79 -5.27
C VAL A 30 -6.52 -12.61 -5.54
N PHE A 31 -5.77 -12.25 -6.57
CA PHE A 31 -4.47 -12.88 -6.86
C PHE A 31 -3.46 -12.66 -5.72
N ALA A 32 -3.35 -11.45 -5.17
CA ALA A 32 -2.49 -11.17 -4.02
C ALA A 32 -2.87 -12.00 -2.79
N LEU A 33 -4.17 -12.09 -2.47
CA LEU A 33 -4.66 -12.95 -1.39
C LEU A 33 -4.33 -14.42 -1.63
N PHE A 34 -4.52 -14.90 -2.85
CA PHE A 34 -4.19 -16.26 -3.23
C PHE A 34 -2.71 -16.57 -2.99
N LEU A 35 -1.79 -15.70 -3.42
CA LEU A 35 -0.35 -15.88 -3.20
C LEU A 35 0.00 -15.95 -1.71
N ILE A 36 -0.53 -15.03 -0.89
CA ILE A 36 -0.27 -15.00 0.55
C ILE A 36 -0.78 -16.29 1.22
N ILE A 37 -1.97 -16.75 0.85
CA ILE A 37 -2.57 -17.98 1.39
C ILE A 37 -1.78 -19.22 0.97
N VAL A 38 -1.39 -19.32 -0.30
CA VAL A 38 -0.67 -20.49 -0.82
C VAL A 38 0.71 -20.59 -0.19
N ILE A 39 1.52 -19.53 -0.21
CA ILE A 39 2.88 -19.54 0.35
C ILE A 39 2.83 -19.88 1.86
N SER A 40 1.92 -19.23 2.60
CA SER A 40 1.76 -19.53 4.03
C SER A 40 1.27 -20.97 4.24
N GLY A 41 0.35 -21.45 3.40
CA GLY A 41 -0.18 -22.81 3.45
C GLY A 41 0.88 -23.87 3.18
N LEU A 42 1.81 -23.63 2.25
CA LEU A 42 2.95 -24.50 2.01
C LEU A 42 3.85 -24.58 3.25
N PHE A 43 4.17 -23.44 3.86
CA PHE A 43 4.95 -23.39 5.10
C PHE A 43 4.28 -24.17 6.25
N PHE A 44 2.97 -24.00 6.44
CA PHE A 44 2.23 -24.75 7.46
C PHE A 44 2.11 -26.24 7.16
N GLY A 45 1.98 -26.61 5.88
CA GLY A 45 1.79 -28.00 5.46
C GLY A 45 3.08 -28.82 5.47
N PHE A 46 4.20 -28.24 5.03
CA PHE A 46 5.44 -28.98 4.78
C PHE A 46 6.54 -28.72 5.83
N ASP A 47 6.76 -27.47 6.23
CA ASP A 47 7.85 -27.11 7.15
C ASP A 47 7.43 -27.28 8.62
N CYS A 48 6.26 -26.77 8.99
CA CYS A 48 5.79 -26.75 10.38
C CYS A 48 5.70 -28.13 11.06
N PRO A 49 5.27 -29.23 10.41
CA PRO A 49 5.20 -30.54 11.08
C PRO A 49 6.56 -31.06 11.54
N TYR A 50 7.62 -30.80 10.77
CA TYR A 50 8.99 -31.19 11.12
C TYR A 50 9.57 -30.24 12.17
N LEU A 51 9.46 -28.92 11.95
CA LEU A 51 9.96 -27.90 12.88
C LEU A 51 9.30 -27.98 14.27
N THR A 52 8.02 -28.36 14.34
CA THR A 52 7.29 -28.53 15.61
C THR A 52 7.85 -29.70 16.42
N LYS A 53 8.15 -30.82 15.75
CA LYS A 53 8.70 -32.01 16.41
C LYS A 53 10.16 -31.84 16.81
N ARG A 54 10.93 -31.08 16.03
CA ARG A 54 12.38 -30.90 16.24
C ARG A 54 12.75 -29.71 17.12
N LEU A 55 12.08 -28.57 16.99
CA LEU A 55 12.40 -27.36 17.75
C LEU A 55 11.32 -27.02 18.78
N SER A 56 10.13 -26.63 18.34
CA SER A 56 9.08 -26.15 19.24
C SER A 56 7.72 -25.97 18.56
N PRO A 57 6.59 -26.29 19.23
CA PRO A 57 5.25 -25.96 18.74
C PRO A 57 4.93 -24.45 18.74
N ALA A 58 5.78 -23.62 19.35
CA ALA A 58 5.59 -22.17 19.32
C ALA A 58 5.74 -21.59 17.89
N ILE A 59 6.54 -22.23 17.04
CA ILE A 59 6.84 -21.77 15.67
C ILE A 59 5.56 -21.59 14.83
N PRO A 60 4.72 -22.63 14.63
CA PRO A 60 3.48 -22.46 13.88
C PRO A 60 2.49 -21.50 14.55
N ILE A 61 2.49 -21.38 15.89
CA ILE A 61 1.59 -20.46 16.61
C ILE A 61 1.95 -19.01 16.27
N PHE A 62 3.22 -18.63 16.36
CA PHE A 62 3.69 -17.29 16.01
C PHE A 62 3.44 -16.97 14.53
N ALA A 63 3.74 -17.92 13.64
CA ALA A 63 3.45 -17.77 12.21
C ALA A 63 1.95 -17.55 11.95
N ALA A 64 1.07 -18.28 12.64
CA ALA A 64 -0.38 -18.16 12.47
C ALA A 64 -0.90 -16.78 12.93
N ILE A 65 -0.38 -16.25 14.03
CA ILE A 65 -0.73 -14.90 14.50
C ILE A 65 -0.31 -13.84 13.48
N LEU A 66 0.92 -13.93 12.95
CA LEU A 66 1.42 -13.02 11.91
C LEU A 66 0.59 -13.13 10.63
N PHE A 67 0.27 -14.34 10.17
CA PHE A 67 -0.57 -14.57 9.01
C PHE A 67 -1.96 -13.95 9.18
N LEU A 68 -2.64 -14.19 10.31
CA LEU A 68 -3.94 -13.59 10.59
C LEU A 68 -3.87 -12.05 10.62
N MET A 69 -2.79 -11.48 11.18
CA MET A 69 -2.56 -10.04 11.18
C MET A 69 -2.42 -9.50 9.75
N VAL A 70 -1.64 -10.17 8.89
CA VAL A 70 -1.48 -9.80 7.46
C VAL A 70 -2.81 -9.83 6.73
N ILE A 71 -3.57 -10.93 6.86
CA ILE A 71 -4.89 -11.10 6.22
C ILE A 71 -5.86 -10.02 6.70
N CYS A 72 -5.91 -9.76 8.01
CA CYS A 72 -6.76 -8.70 8.55
C CYS A 72 -6.37 -7.31 8.00
N CYS A 73 -5.07 -7.01 7.91
CA CYS A 73 -4.61 -5.70 7.46
C CYS A 73 -4.85 -5.49 5.96
N ILE A 74 -4.59 -6.48 5.10
CA ILE A 74 -4.84 -6.35 3.66
C ILE A 74 -6.33 -6.23 3.35
N VAL A 75 -7.19 -7.02 4.00
CA VAL A 75 -8.65 -6.95 3.87
C VAL A 75 -9.15 -5.58 4.33
N ARG A 76 -8.69 -5.09 5.49
CA ARG A 76 -9.08 -3.75 5.96
C ARG A 76 -8.60 -2.65 5.02
N THR A 77 -7.42 -2.79 4.42
CA THR A 77 -6.94 -1.81 3.44
C THR A 77 -7.82 -1.80 2.18
N ALA A 78 -8.15 -2.99 1.67
CA ALA A 78 -8.92 -3.19 0.44
C ALA A 78 -10.37 -2.70 0.54
N PHE A 79 -11.01 -2.89 1.69
CA PHE A 79 -12.45 -2.62 1.88
C PHE A 79 -12.76 -1.37 2.72
N THR A 80 -11.76 -0.65 3.23
CA THR A 80 -12.00 0.62 3.92
C THR A 80 -12.08 1.76 2.89
N ASP A 81 -13.04 2.67 3.07
CA ASP A 81 -13.07 3.94 2.33
C ASP A 81 -11.72 4.67 2.49
N PRO A 82 -10.98 4.95 1.40
CA PRO A 82 -9.68 5.62 1.49
C PRO A 82 -9.78 7.09 1.92
N GLY A 83 -10.99 7.65 1.94
CA GLY A 83 -11.27 9.05 2.21
C GLY A 83 -11.81 9.75 0.97
N ILE A 84 -12.82 9.17 0.32
CA ILE A 84 -13.45 9.75 -0.88
C ILE A 84 -14.19 11.03 -0.48
N LEU A 85 -13.92 12.13 -1.21
CA LEU A 85 -14.68 13.38 -1.10
C LEU A 85 -15.93 13.32 -1.97
N PRO A 86 -17.08 13.84 -1.50
CA PRO A 86 -18.26 14.00 -2.33
C PRO A 86 -17.99 14.98 -3.48
N ARG A 87 -18.66 14.78 -4.60
CA ARG A 87 -18.65 15.75 -5.71
C ARG A 87 -19.48 16.99 -5.32
N ALA A 88 -19.21 18.11 -5.98
CA ALA A 88 -20.00 19.32 -5.77
C ALA A 88 -21.46 19.07 -6.17
N THR A 89 -22.38 19.55 -5.35
CA THR A 89 -23.82 19.55 -5.63
C THR A 89 -24.16 20.50 -6.77
N ALA A 90 -25.30 20.30 -7.42
CA ALA A 90 -25.76 21.18 -8.51
C ALA A 90 -25.85 22.65 -8.05
N ASP A 91 -26.32 22.88 -6.83
CA ASP A 91 -26.39 24.23 -6.25
C ASP A 91 -24.99 24.82 -6.06
N GLU A 92 -24.03 24.06 -5.51
CA GLU A 92 -22.64 24.51 -5.38
C GLU A 92 -22.01 24.84 -6.75
N ILE A 93 -22.30 24.06 -7.79
CA ILE A 93 -21.83 24.34 -9.16
C ILE A 93 -22.44 25.64 -9.68
N LEU A 94 -23.75 25.83 -9.53
CA LEU A 94 -24.45 27.06 -9.94
C LEU A 94 -23.92 28.29 -9.19
N HIS A 95 -23.60 28.16 -7.91
CA HIS A 95 -22.98 29.23 -7.14
C HIS A 95 -21.59 29.58 -7.66
N LEU A 96 -20.77 28.57 -7.98
CA LEU A 96 -19.45 28.77 -8.58
C LEU A 96 -19.54 29.47 -9.94
N GLU A 97 -20.47 29.08 -10.81
CA GLU A 97 -20.69 29.72 -12.11
C GLU A 97 -21.22 31.15 -12.01
N LYS A 98 -22.12 31.42 -11.04
CA LYS A 98 -22.59 32.79 -10.77
C LYS A 98 -21.48 33.68 -10.22
N SER A 99 -20.61 33.16 -9.34
CA SER A 99 -19.47 33.91 -8.83
C SER A 99 -18.45 34.25 -9.93
N ASP A 100 -18.24 33.35 -10.89
CA ASP A 100 -17.35 33.56 -12.04
C ASP A 100 -17.88 34.68 -12.95
N ASN A 101 -19.20 34.80 -13.11
CA ASN A 101 -19.83 35.87 -13.88
C ASN A 101 -19.94 37.21 -13.14
N ALA A 102 -20.03 37.20 -11.80
CA ALA A 102 -20.22 38.41 -10.99
C ALA A 102 -18.90 39.10 -10.60
N GLN A 103 -17.81 38.34 -10.52
CA GLN A 103 -16.48 38.87 -10.28
C GLN A 103 -15.69 38.76 -11.57
N ASN A 104 -15.31 39.90 -12.19
CA ASN A 104 -14.20 39.98 -13.17
C ASN A 104 -12.84 39.56 -12.54
N VAL A 105 -12.85 38.73 -11.49
CA VAL A 105 -11.73 37.91 -11.10
C VAL A 105 -11.56 36.97 -12.28
N THR A 106 -10.58 37.26 -13.12
CA THR A 106 -10.03 36.26 -14.00
C THR A 106 -9.69 35.07 -13.12
N LEU A 107 -10.55 34.05 -13.10
CA LEU A 107 -10.25 32.68 -12.72
C LEU A 107 -9.24 32.13 -13.74
N SER A 108 -8.13 32.85 -13.88
CA SER A 108 -7.05 32.62 -14.82
C SER A 108 -6.37 31.34 -14.39
N GLY A 109 -6.94 30.21 -14.82
CA GLY A 109 -6.41 28.88 -14.55
C GLY A 109 -7.07 28.06 -13.45
N ARG A 110 -8.30 28.37 -12.97
CA ARG A 110 -9.02 27.52 -11.99
C ARG A 110 -8.26 27.29 -10.67
N ILE A 111 -7.65 28.35 -10.15
CA ILE A 111 -6.91 28.37 -8.88
C ILE A 111 -7.67 29.29 -7.92
N MET A 112 -7.95 28.81 -6.71
CA MET A 112 -8.56 29.60 -5.63
C MET A 112 -7.52 29.83 -4.53
N GLU A 113 -7.28 31.09 -4.16
CA GLU A 113 -6.41 31.43 -3.03
C GLU A 113 -7.22 31.55 -1.75
N ILE A 114 -6.84 30.77 -0.74
CA ILE A 114 -7.38 30.88 0.62
C ILE A 114 -6.28 31.35 1.57
N GLN A 115 -6.61 32.30 2.45
CA GLN A 115 -5.74 32.71 3.53
C GLN A 115 -6.05 31.86 4.77
N MET A 116 -5.05 31.14 5.26
CA MET A 116 -5.17 30.40 6.52
C MET A 116 -5.12 31.36 7.72
N HIS A 117 -5.63 30.90 8.86
CA HIS A 117 -5.51 31.61 10.15
C HIS A 117 -4.05 31.89 10.55
N THR A 118 -3.09 31.15 9.99
CA THR A 118 -1.64 31.36 10.14
C THR A 118 -1.07 32.49 9.28
N GLY A 119 -1.90 33.15 8.46
CA GLY A 119 -1.49 34.20 7.52
C GLY A 119 -0.92 33.67 6.20
N GLN A 120 -0.68 32.35 6.07
CA GLN A 120 -0.22 31.76 4.81
C GLN A 120 -1.35 31.70 3.77
N LYS A 121 -1.05 32.16 2.55
CA LYS A 121 -1.92 31.98 1.38
C LYS A 121 -1.63 30.62 0.74
N ILE A 122 -2.68 29.84 0.49
CA ILE A 122 -2.58 28.56 -0.20
C ILE A 122 -3.46 28.59 -1.45
N GLN A 123 -2.86 28.17 -2.56
CA GLN A 123 -3.54 27.99 -3.83
C GLN A 123 -4.17 26.59 -3.91
N LEU A 124 -5.48 26.55 -4.10
CA LEU A 124 -6.27 25.34 -4.28
C LEU A 124 -6.51 25.11 -5.77
N LYS A 125 -6.30 23.86 -6.21
CA LYS A 125 -6.50 23.48 -7.61
C LYS A 125 -7.89 22.90 -7.80
N TYR A 126 -8.62 23.39 -8.79
CA TYR A 126 -9.93 22.85 -9.12
C TYR A 126 -9.84 21.46 -9.79
N CYS A 127 -10.78 20.56 -9.51
CA CYS A 127 -10.94 19.27 -10.15
C CYS A 127 -12.11 19.32 -11.14
N GLN A 128 -11.86 19.04 -12.41
CA GLN A 128 -12.90 19.08 -13.45
C GLN A 128 -13.94 17.98 -13.33
N THR A 129 -13.51 16.80 -12.88
CA THR A 129 -14.36 15.63 -12.84
C THR A 129 -15.30 15.67 -11.64
N CYS A 130 -14.75 15.96 -10.46
CA CYS A 130 -15.53 16.03 -9.22
C CYS A 130 -16.15 17.41 -8.96
N LYS A 131 -15.82 18.41 -9.78
CA LYS A 131 -16.31 19.80 -9.70
C LYS A 131 -16.05 20.51 -8.38
N ILE A 132 -14.98 20.13 -7.66
CA ILE A 132 -14.59 20.72 -6.37
C ILE A 132 -13.23 21.43 -6.46
N PHE A 133 -13.04 22.47 -5.65
CA PHE A 133 -11.69 22.95 -5.31
C PHE A 133 -11.05 21.96 -4.34
N ARG A 134 -9.94 21.34 -4.76
CA ARG A 134 -9.29 20.29 -3.96
C ARG A 134 -8.67 20.89 -2.70
N PRO A 135 -9.08 20.46 -1.50
CA PRO A 135 -8.38 20.81 -0.27
C PRO A 135 -6.90 20.40 -0.32
N PRO A 136 -6.05 20.94 0.56
CA PRO A 136 -4.66 20.51 0.67
C PRO A 136 -4.55 18.99 0.82
N ARG A 137 -3.62 18.38 0.09
CA ARG A 137 -3.35 16.92 0.05
C ARG A 137 -4.48 16.07 -0.53
N VAL A 138 -5.45 16.67 -1.23
CA VAL A 138 -6.46 15.93 -2.00
C VAL A 138 -6.03 15.83 -3.46
N SER A 139 -6.06 14.61 -4.01
CA SER A 139 -5.80 14.36 -5.43
C SER A 139 -6.91 13.49 -6.03
N HIS A 140 -7.16 13.70 -7.32
CA HIS A 140 -8.12 12.90 -8.08
C HIS A 140 -7.44 11.65 -8.60
N CYS A 141 -8.00 10.48 -8.30
CA CYS A 141 -7.61 9.21 -8.90
C CYS A 141 -8.52 8.92 -10.09
N SER A 142 -7.96 8.89 -11.29
CA SER A 142 -8.71 8.60 -12.53
C SER A 142 -9.25 7.16 -12.60
N LEU A 143 -8.58 6.21 -11.94
CA LEU A 143 -9.00 4.81 -11.88
C LEU A 143 -10.25 4.63 -11.02
N CYS A 144 -10.30 5.27 -9.85
CA CYS A 144 -11.46 5.27 -8.96
C CYS A 144 -12.50 6.33 -9.33
N ASP A 145 -12.16 7.28 -10.21
CA ASP A 145 -12.98 8.43 -10.58
C ASP A 145 -13.45 9.26 -9.37
N ALA A 146 -12.53 9.49 -8.44
CA ALA A 146 -12.81 10.09 -7.14
C ALA A 146 -11.64 10.94 -6.63
N CYS A 147 -11.96 12.04 -5.94
CA CYS A 147 -10.99 12.81 -5.16
C CYS A 147 -10.78 12.14 -3.79
N ILE A 148 -9.54 11.83 -3.45
CA ILE A 148 -9.18 11.10 -2.22
C ILE A 148 -8.41 12.02 -1.27
N ALA A 149 -8.82 12.05 0.01
CA ALA A 149 -8.14 12.77 1.09
C ALA A 149 -6.79 12.14 1.42
N ASN A 150 -5.76 12.98 1.56
CA ASN A 150 -4.36 12.55 1.71
C ASN A 150 -4.01 11.41 0.75
N PHE A 151 -4.35 11.58 -0.53
CA PHE A 151 -4.10 10.59 -1.55
C PHE A 151 -2.61 10.27 -1.61
N ASP A 152 -2.27 8.99 -1.46
CA ASP A 152 -0.92 8.49 -1.65
C ASP A 152 -0.81 7.89 -3.06
N HIS A 153 -1.50 6.77 -3.31
CA HIS A 153 -1.54 6.14 -4.62
C HIS A 153 -2.79 5.25 -4.81
N HIS A 154 -3.01 4.79 -6.04
CA HIS A 154 -3.90 3.69 -6.31
C HIS A 154 -3.09 2.40 -6.32
N CYS A 155 -3.44 1.42 -5.48
CA CYS A 155 -2.70 0.18 -5.36
C CYS A 155 -3.51 -0.98 -5.95
N PRO A 156 -3.07 -1.56 -7.09
CA PRO A 156 -3.75 -2.71 -7.69
C PRO A 156 -3.76 -3.94 -6.78
N TRP A 157 -2.72 -4.14 -5.98
CA TRP A 157 -2.57 -5.29 -5.07
C TRP A 157 -3.59 -5.32 -3.93
N VAL A 158 -4.05 -4.16 -3.48
CA VAL A 158 -5.17 -4.05 -2.51
C VAL A 158 -6.49 -3.79 -3.20
N GLY A 159 -6.48 -3.57 -4.53
CA GLY A 159 -7.67 -3.27 -5.32
C GLY A 159 -8.35 -1.96 -4.92
N ASN A 160 -7.64 -0.99 -4.31
CA ASN A 160 -8.22 0.25 -3.82
C ASN A 160 -7.17 1.39 -3.77
N CYS A 161 -7.63 2.63 -3.62
CA CYS A 161 -6.74 3.74 -3.29
C CYS A 161 -6.21 3.60 -1.86
N VAL A 162 -5.00 4.08 -1.63
CA VAL A 162 -4.43 4.30 -0.31
C VAL A 162 -4.52 5.79 -0.02
N GLY A 163 -5.21 6.14 1.06
CA GLY A 163 -5.48 7.52 1.46
C GLY A 163 -5.66 7.64 2.97
N LEU A 164 -6.13 8.80 3.42
CA LEU A 164 -6.23 9.19 4.83
C LEU A 164 -6.78 8.08 5.75
N ARG A 165 -7.87 7.43 5.36
CA ARG A 165 -8.66 6.56 6.24
C ARG A 165 -8.17 5.11 6.29
N ASN A 166 -7.42 4.64 5.29
CA ASN A 166 -6.90 3.28 5.22
C ASN A 166 -5.36 3.19 5.26
N TYR A 167 -4.64 4.31 5.21
CA TYR A 167 -3.17 4.36 5.24
C TYR A 167 -2.55 3.56 6.40
N ARG A 168 -3.12 3.63 7.61
CA ARG A 168 -2.63 2.88 8.77
C ARG A 168 -2.68 1.36 8.57
N TYR A 169 -3.72 0.86 7.91
CA TYR A 169 -3.87 -0.57 7.65
C TYR A 169 -2.91 -1.02 6.55
N PHE A 170 -2.72 -0.17 5.53
CA PHE A 170 -1.75 -0.43 4.48
C PHE A 170 -0.33 -0.52 5.04
N TYR A 171 0.06 0.42 5.90
CA TYR A 171 1.37 0.40 6.54
C TYR A 171 1.56 -0.84 7.43
N LEU A 172 0.57 -1.16 8.28
CA LEU A 172 0.61 -2.37 9.12
C LEU A 172 0.66 -3.65 8.28
N PHE A 173 -0.03 -3.68 7.14
CA PHE A 173 0.04 -4.77 6.17
C PHE A 173 1.47 -4.94 5.64
N LEU A 174 2.10 -3.88 5.10
CA LEU A 174 3.46 -3.97 4.58
C LEU A 174 4.46 -4.41 5.66
N PHE A 175 4.34 -3.87 6.87
CA PHE A 175 5.21 -4.20 7.99
C PHE A 175 5.05 -5.66 8.44
N SER A 176 3.81 -6.10 8.68
CA SER A 176 3.53 -7.49 9.10
C SER A 176 3.84 -8.50 8.01
N LEU A 177 3.59 -8.18 6.74
CA LEU A 177 3.96 -9.03 5.61
C LEU A 177 5.48 -9.19 5.51
N SER A 178 6.24 -8.10 5.67
CA SER A 178 7.70 -8.16 5.66
C SER A 178 8.23 -9.08 6.77
N ILE A 179 7.68 -8.96 7.99
CA ILE A 179 8.04 -9.84 9.11
C ILE A 179 7.70 -11.30 8.78
N LEU A 180 6.50 -11.56 8.25
CA LEU A 180 6.08 -12.91 7.89
C LEU A 180 6.99 -13.53 6.81
N CYS A 181 7.35 -12.78 5.77
CA CYS A 181 8.24 -13.26 4.71
C CYS A 181 9.63 -13.60 5.27
N VAL A 182 10.23 -12.72 6.08
CA VAL A 182 11.53 -13.00 6.72
C VAL A 182 11.43 -14.20 7.65
N TYR A 183 10.34 -14.32 8.42
CA TYR A 183 10.10 -15.44 9.31
C TYR A 183 10.07 -16.77 8.55
N ILE A 184 9.22 -16.86 7.51
CA ILE A 184 9.08 -18.06 6.66
C ILE A 184 10.43 -18.38 6.01
N PHE A 185 11.13 -17.39 5.47
CA PHE A 185 12.44 -17.59 4.83
C PHE A 185 13.47 -18.20 5.80
N VAL A 186 13.63 -17.62 6.99
CA VAL A 186 14.58 -18.11 7.99
C VAL A 186 14.25 -19.54 8.42
N PHE A 187 12.98 -19.83 8.70
CA PHE A 187 12.58 -21.17 9.13
C PHE A 187 12.65 -22.22 8.00
N ASN A 188 12.48 -21.82 6.74
CA ASN A 188 12.75 -22.68 5.59
C ASN A 188 14.24 -23.07 5.53
N ILE A 189 15.16 -22.11 5.70
CA ILE A 189 16.60 -22.40 5.74
C ILE A 189 16.94 -23.33 6.92
N ILE A 190 16.42 -23.05 8.10
CA ILE A 190 16.60 -23.93 9.28
C ILE A 190 16.08 -25.34 8.99
N ASN A 191 14.90 -25.47 8.38
CA ASN A 191 14.33 -26.75 8.00
C ASN A 191 15.25 -27.54 7.04
N ILE A 192 15.79 -26.89 6.00
CA ILE A 192 16.75 -27.51 5.07
C ILE A 192 18.01 -27.98 5.81
N VAL A 193 18.61 -27.13 6.63
CA VAL A 193 19.85 -27.45 7.36
C VAL A 193 19.65 -28.64 8.28
N LEU A 194 18.58 -28.65 9.07
CA LEU A 194 18.28 -29.75 10.00
C LEU A 194 17.99 -31.06 9.27
N ARG A 195 17.23 -31.01 8.17
CA ARG A 195 16.95 -32.21 7.35
C ARG A 195 18.19 -32.76 6.65
N THR A 196 19.14 -31.89 6.29
CA THR A 196 20.41 -32.31 5.70
C THR A 196 21.31 -32.97 6.73
N GLN A 197 21.30 -32.52 8.00
CA GLN A 197 22.02 -33.17 9.09
C GLN A 197 21.42 -34.53 9.48
N ASP A 198 20.10 -34.66 9.40
CA ASP A 198 19.38 -35.90 9.74
C ASP A 198 19.52 -37.00 8.67
N LYS A 199 20.03 -36.69 7.46
CA LYS A 199 20.09 -37.63 6.33
C LYS A 199 21.51 -37.83 5.82
N THR A 200 21.80 -39.04 5.34
CA THR A 200 23.12 -39.41 4.78
C THR A 200 23.40 -38.76 3.43
N THR A 201 22.36 -38.34 2.68
CA THR A 201 22.49 -37.76 1.33
C THR A 201 21.59 -36.54 1.15
N VAL A 202 22.13 -35.46 0.57
CA VAL A 202 21.40 -34.21 0.26
C VAL A 202 20.20 -34.46 -0.67
N ALA A 203 20.32 -35.44 -1.58
CA ALA A 203 19.24 -35.83 -2.50
C ALA A 203 17.99 -36.35 -1.78
N ASP A 204 18.17 -37.04 -0.64
CA ASP A 204 17.05 -37.53 0.16
C ASP A 204 16.40 -36.39 0.96
N ALA A 205 17.16 -35.38 1.39
CA ALA A 205 16.61 -34.18 2.04
C ALA A 205 15.77 -33.35 1.06
N ILE A 206 16.25 -33.20 -0.17
CA ILE A 206 15.57 -32.50 -1.27
C ILE A 206 14.23 -33.15 -1.64
N ARG A 207 14.16 -34.49 -1.64
CA ARG A 207 12.95 -35.25 -2.01
C ARG A 207 11.77 -35.01 -1.06
N ASP A 208 12.02 -34.61 0.18
CA ASP A 208 11.00 -34.42 1.22
C ASP A 208 10.52 -32.96 1.36
N THR A 209 11.19 -32.01 0.71
CA THR A 209 10.85 -30.58 0.75
C THR A 209 10.81 -29.96 -0.65
N PRO A 210 9.92 -30.44 -1.55
CA PRO A 210 9.80 -29.87 -2.88
C PRO A 210 9.30 -28.41 -2.85
N ALA A 211 8.46 -28.04 -1.88
CA ALA A 211 7.93 -26.68 -1.73
C ALA A 211 9.01 -25.66 -1.31
N THR A 212 9.85 -26.02 -0.34
CA THR A 212 10.93 -25.18 0.19
C THR A 212 11.96 -24.82 -0.88
N ILE A 213 12.20 -25.71 -1.85
CA ILE A 213 13.15 -25.49 -2.96
C ILE A 213 12.60 -24.50 -3.99
N VAL A 214 11.30 -24.58 -4.31
CA VAL A 214 10.65 -23.63 -5.22
C VAL A 214 10.73 -22.21 -4.67
N GLU A 215 10.54 -22.04 -3.36
CA GLU A 215 10.62 -20.72 -2.71
C GLU A 215 12.06 -20.19 -2.56
N SER A 216 13.05 -21.07 -2.37
CA SER A 216 14.46 -20.66 -2.22
C SER A 216 15.20 -20.46 -3.56
N LEU A 217 14.81 -21.15 -4.63
CA LEU A 217 15.40 -20.97 -5.97
C LEU A 217 15.07 -19.62 -6.62
N GLU A 218 13.98 -18.96 -6.22
CA GLU A 218 13.72 -17.57 -6.65
C GLU A 218 14.58 -16.55 -5.91
N THR A 219 14.99 -16.85 -4.68
CA THR A 219 15.84 -15.95 -3.87
C THR A 219 17.32 -16.08 -4.24
N ILE A 220 17.78 -17.28 -4.64
CA ILE A 220 19.19 -17.55 -4.95
C ILE A 220 19.59 -17.12 -6.38
N ARG A 221 18.61 -16.88 -7.28
CA ARG A 221 18.89 -16.34 -8.63
C ARG A 221 19.42 -14.90 -8.66
N TYR A 222 19.67 -14.29 -7.51
CA TYR A 222 20.27 -12.95 -7.34
C TYR A 222 21.74 -12.97 -6.90
N HIS A 223 22.48 -14.06 -7.10
CA HIS A 223 23.93 -14.06 -6.98
C HIS A 223 24.55 -13.97 -8.38
N PRO A 224 25.07 -12.81 -8.83
CA PRO A 224 25.90 -12.79 -10.03
C PRO A 224 27.23 -13.47 -9.70
N ASP A 225 27.67 -14.34 -10.61
CA ASP A 225 28.92 -15.08 -10.53
C ASP A 225 30.12 -14.13 -10.39
N GLU A 226 30.88 -14.27 -9.32
CA GLU A 226 32.26 -13.78 -9.24
C GLU A 226 33.12 -14.68 -10.13
N ASN A 227 33.52 -14.18 -11.31
CA ASN A 227 34.84 -14.36 -11.92
C ASN A 227 34.86 -13.75 -13.33
N GLY A 228 35.24 -12.46 -13.42
CA GLY A 228 35.31 -11.76 -14.69
C GLY A 228 36.02 -10.41 -14.61
N ILE A 229 37.36 -10.47 -14.59
CA ILE A 229 38.27 -9.45 -15.14
C ILE A 229 38.42 -8.16 -14.30
N TYR A 230 39.52 -8.13 -13.54
CA TYR A 230 40.21 -6.91 -13.15
C TYR A 230 40.57 -6.10 -14.40
N ASN A 231 40.02 -4.90 -14.54
CA ASN A 231 40.76 -3.82 -15.20
C ASN A 231 40.42 -2.47 -14.61
N ASN A 232 41.48 -1.77 -14.19
CA ASN A 232 41.47 -0.48 -13.53
C ASN A 232 40.77 0.58 -14.39
N ARG A 233 39.70 1.18 -13.86
CA ARG A 233 39.25 2.50 -14.30
C ARG A 233 39.17 3.39 -13.08
N VAL A 234 40.19 4.23 -12.98
CA VAL A 234 40.30 5.36 -12.06
C VAL A 234 39.02 6.20 -12.18
N TRP A 235 38.25 6.28 -11.10
CA TRP A 235 37.15 7.22 -10.98
C TRP A 235 37.72 8.57 -10.52
N ASP A 236 37.81 9.50 -11.47
CA ASP A 236 38.06 10.91 -11.25
C ASP A 236 36.91 11.51 -10.41
N SER A 237 37.27 12.11 -9.27
CA SER A 237 36.36 12.69 -8.29
C SER A 237 35.92 14.11 -8.64
N SER A 238 35.65 14.40 -9.91
CA SER A 238 35.38 15.77 -10.35
C SER A 238 34.34 15.92 -11.46
N THR A 239 33.13 15.38 -11.30
CA THR A 239 31.88 15.98 -11.78
C THR A 239 30.68 15.11 -11.39
N GLU A 240 29.80 15.60 -10.51
CA GLU A 240 28.34 15.50 -10.64
C GLU A 240 27.67 16.16 -9.42
N ASN A 241 26.97 17.27 -9.68
CA ASN A 241 26.15 17.99 -8.70
C ASN A 241 24.86 17.19 -8.40
N PRO A 242 24.51 16.94 -7.13
CA PRO A 242 23.22 16.36 -6.78
C PRO A 242 22.11 17.43 -6.82
N PRO A 243 20.90 17.10 -7.32
CA PRO A 243 19.77 18.03 -7.33
C PRO A 243 19.24 18.27 -5.90
N TYR A 244 19.39 19.52 -5.46
CA TYR A 244 18.78 20.11 -4.27
C TYR A 244 17.24 19.98 -4.33
N SER A 245 16.62 19.11 -3.52
CA SER A 245 15.22 19.32 -3.05
C SER A 245 14.69 18.32 -2.01
N PHE A 246 15.53 17.57 -1.30
CA PHE A 246 15.03 16.50 -0.39
C PHE A 246 15.23 16.72 1.12
N GLN A 247 15.55 17.93 1.59
CA GLN A 247 15.96 18.11 3.00
C GLN A 247 15.22 19.16 3.86
N GLN A 248 14.03 19.64 3.50
CA GLN A 248 13.35 20.67 4.33
C GLN A 248 11.88 20.44 4.69
N LYS A 249 11.41 19.18 4.80
CA LYS A 249 10.04 18.91 5.30
C LYS A 249 9.96 17.93 6.46
N GLN A 250 10.81 18.10 7.48
CA GLN A 250 10.70 17.34 8.73
C GLN A 250 10.63 18.15 10.03
N GLN A 251 10.62 19.49 10.03
CA GLN A 251 10.47 20.24 11.28
C GLN A 251 9.35 21.26 11.19
N GLN A 252 8.26 20.91 11.90
CA GLN A 252 7.35 21.76 12.71
C GLN A 252 5.91 21.27 12.59
N ARG A 253 5.53 20.38 13.53
CA ARG A 253 4.13 20.16 13.92
C ARG A 253 3.73 21.26 14.91
N PRO A 254 2.48 21.75 14.85
CA PRO A 254 1.65 21.62 16.04
C PRO A 254 0.37 20.83 15.79
N HIS A 255 -0.12 20.23 16.87
CA HIS A 255 -1.41 19.57 16.99
C HIS A 255 -2.57 20.55 16.77
N VAL A 256 -3.68 19.97 16.31
CA VAL A 256 -5.08 20.42 16.38
C VAL A 256 -5.66 20.49 14.98
N LEU A 257 -6.57 19.56 14.68
CA LEU A 257 -7.89 19.77 14.07
C LEU A 257 -8.61 18.42 14.05
N ARG A 258 -8.90 17.97 15.27
CA ARG A 258 -10.05 17.13 15.60
C ARG A 258 -11.25 18.08 15.43
N ASN A 259 -11.93 18.06 14.27
CA ASN A 259 -13.30 18.59 14.07
C ASN A 259 -13.80 18.41 12.63
N TYR A 260 -13.44 17.29 11.99
CA TYR A 260 -14.23 16.74 10.89
C TYR A 260 -14.44 15.27 11.21
N VAL A 261 -15.29 15.04 12.20
CA VAL A 261 -15.89 13.74 12.49
C VAL A 261 -17.08 13.56 11.56
#